data_AF-A0A2K3LIX6-F1
#
_entry.id   AF-A0A2K3LIX6-F1
#
_cell.length_a   1.000
_cell.length_b   1.000
_cell.length_c   1.000
_cell.angle_alpha   90.00
_cell.angle_beta   90.00
_cell.angle_gamma   90.00
#
_symmetry.space_group_name_H-M   'P 1'
#
loop_
_entity.id
_entity.type
_entity.pdbx_description
1 polymer ?
#
loop_
_entity_poly.entity_id
_entity_poly.type
_entity_poly.pdbx_seq_one_letter_code
_entity_poly.pdbx_strand_id
1 'polypeptide(L)'
;MNKFLETMADWYKYADNRKKVVGFCAYVVRSSLAKLYAARYRLKSRAKVYGIASRNLSRPLRESTNNSAPEYSDLLRMGLVDPIEGVQFSHMSLIPSCDYTPFPRNWIPDHERVLHEYIKLDNPKFFCDLLRYIKQKGLSIPQDEISQMVWDYKTLGVRYFRSDRDKEVKADLKEITE
;
A
#
# COMPACT_ATOMS: atom_id res chain seq x y z
N MET A 1 2.39 7.73 13.21
CA MET A 1 2.29 7.69 14.69
C MET A 1 0.87 7.95 15.18
N ASN A 2 0.15 8.94 14.63
CA ASN A 2 -1.20 9.29 15.13
C ASN A 2 -2.25 8.20 14.90
N LYS A 3 -2.28 7.53 13.74
CA LYS A 3 -3.28 6.49 13.42
C LYS A 3 -3.29 5.32 14.41
N PHE A 4 -2.12 4.85 14.86
CA PHE A 4 -2.03 3.79 15.87
C PHE A 4 -2.55 4.23 17.24
N LEU A 5 -2.24 5.47 17.63
CA LEU A 5 -2.76 6.04 18.87
C LEU A 5 -4.26 6.32 18.79
N GLU A 6 -4.75 6.66 17.60
CA GLU A 6 -6.15 6.86 17.27
C GLU A 6 -6.93 5.54 17.34
N THR A 7 -6.43 4.47 16.72
CA THR A 7 -7.05 3.13 16.83
C THR A 7 -7.02 2.59 18.25
N MET A 8 -5.93 2.82 19.00
CA MET A 8 -5.85 2.48 20.43
C MET A 8 -6.86 3.30 21.25
N ALA A 9 -7.01 4.59 20.97
CA ALA A 9 -7.96 5.47 21.65
C ALA A 9 -9.41 5.06 21.36
N ASP A 10 -9.71 4.70 20.11
CA ASP A 10 -11.03 4.22 19.70
C ASP A 10 -11.37 2.86 20.35
N TRP A 11 -10.40 1.94 20.42
CA TRP A 11 -10.57 0.66 21.10
C TRP A 11 -10.87 0.82 22.60
N TYR A 12 -10.16 1.72 23.27
CA TYR A 12 -10.34 1.92 24.71
C TYR A 12 -11.39 2.97 25.07
N LYS A 13 -12.12 3.51 24.09
CA LYS A 13 -13.21 4.48 24.30
C LYS A 13 -14.34 3.94 25.18
N TYR A 14 -14.64 2.65 25.02
CA TYR A 14 -15.73 1.96 25.74
C TYR A 14 -15.25 1.16 26.96
N ALA A 15 -13.96 1.19 27.28
CA ALA A 15 -13.43 0.45 28.42
C ALA A 15 -13.65 1.22 29.74
N ASP A 16 -14.20 0.55 30.76
CA ASP A 16 -14.42 1.14 32.09
C ASP A 16 -13.11 1.62 32.74
N ASN A 17 -11.98 0.99 32.41
CA ASN A 17 -10.66 1.33 32.95
C ASN A 17 -9.83 2.27 32.07
N ARG A 18 -10.47 3.05 31.19
CA ARG A 18 -9.79 3.90 30.18
C ARG A 18 -8.68 4.78 30.74
N LYS A 19 -8.86 5.39 31.93
CA LYS A 19 -7.86 6.30 32.52
C LYS A 19 -6.56 5.59 32.86
N LYS A 20 -6.61 4.37 33.42
CA LYS A 20 -5.40 3.62 33.80
C LYS A 20 -4.67 3.12 32.56
N VAL A 21 -5.41 2.57 31.60
CA VAL A 21 -4.84 2.01 30.36
C VAL A 21 -4.21 3.12 29.51
N VAL A 22 -4.94 4.23 29.27
CA VAL A 22 -4.43 5.37 28.50
C VAL A 22 -3.23 6.00 29.21
N GLY A 23 -3.25 6.12 30.54
CA GLY A 23 -2.11 6.58 31.33
C GLY A 23 -0.87 5.70 31.15
N PHE A 24 -1.05 4.38 31.18
CA PHE A 24 0.03 3.41 30.96
C PHE A 24 0.57 3.49 29.53
N CYS A 25 -0.29 3.49 28.50
CA CYS A 25 0.11 3.64 27.10
C CYS A 25 0.87 4.96 26.88
N ALA A 26 0.37 6.07 27.44
CA ALA A 26 1.04 7.36 27.35
C ALA A 26 2.41 7.35 28.04
N TYR A 27 2.57 6.63 29.16
CA TYR A 27 3.86 6.46 29.83
C TYR A 27 4.85 5.68 28.95
N VAL A 28 4.40 4.56 28.36
CA VAL A 28 5.22 3.71 27.49
C VAL A 28 5.69 4.51 26.26
N VAL A 29 4.76 5.12 25.53
CA VAL A 29 5.05 5.88 24.30
C VAL A 29 6.00 7.05 24.60
N ARG A 30 5.72 7.83 25.64
CA ARG A 30 6.55 8.99 26.02
C ARG A 30 7.96 8.56 26.46
N SER A 31 8.07 7.45 27.21
CA SER A 31 9.36 6.91 27.64
C SER A 31 10.20 6.36 26.49
N SER A 32 9.56 5.69 25.52
CA SER A 32 10.22 5.21 24.31
C SER A 32 10.72 6.36 23.43
N LEU A 33 9.90 7.40 23.24
CA LEU A 33 10.31 8.64 22.56
C LEU A 33 11.49 9.31 23.25
N ALA A 34 11.48 9.39 24.58
CA ALA A 34 12.60 9.95 25.32
C ALA A 34 13.90 9.15 25.12
N LYS A 35 13.84 7.82 25.04
CA LYS A 35 15.02 6.99 24.72
C LYS A 35 15.54 7.25 23.30
N LEU A 36 14.65 7.36 22.32
CA LEU A 36 15.02 7.68 20.94
C LEU A 36 15.70 9.06 20.85
N TYR A 37 15.13 10.06 21.51
CA TYR A 37 15.75 11.38 21.57
C TYR A 37 17.08 11.36 22.32
N ALA A 38 17.19 10.57 23.40
CA ALA A 38 18.45 10.42 24.09
C ALA A 38 19.54 9.86 23.16
N ALA A 39 19.23 8.82 22.38
CA ALA A 39 20.15 8.27 21.39
C ALA A 39 20.51 9.30 20.31
N ARG A 40 19.50 9.92 19.68
CA ARG A 40 19.68 10.89 18.60
C ARG A 40 20.55 12.08 19.00
N TYR A 41 20.28 12.68 20.17
CA TYR A 41 21.00 13.86 20.67
C TYR A 41 22.18 13.51 21.58
N ARG A 42 22.60 12.23 21.63
CA ARG A 42 23.69 11.74 22.49
C ARG A 42 23.54 12.14 23.96
N LEU A 43 22.30 12.16 24.46
CA LEU A 43 21.98 12.46 25.84
C LEU A 43 22.07 11.18 26.67
N LYS A 44 22.72 11.26 27.84
CA LYS A 44 23.01 10.10 28.70
C LYS A 44 21.78 9.51 29.40
N SER A 45 20.63 10.19 29.42
CA SER A 45 19.44 9.71 30.12
C SER A 45 18.13 10.33 29.61
N ARG A 46 17.03 9.59 29.81
CA ARG A 46 15.65 10.07 29.58
C ARG A 46 15.31 11.31 30.40
N ALA A 47 15.86 11.42 31.62
CA ALA A 47 15.62 12.57 32.49
C ALA A 47 16.21 13.86 31.90
N LYS A 48 17.39 13.76 31.28
CA LYS A 48 18.04 14.90 30.60
C LYS A 48 17.21 15.37 29.40
N VAL A 49 16.60 14.43 28.66
CA VAL A 49 15.67 14.74 27.56
C VAL A 49 14.46 15.51 28.08
N TYR A 50 13.81 15.03 29.14
CA TYR A 50 12.65 15.73 29.73
C TYR A 50 13.02 17.11 30.31
N GLY A 51 14.23 17.26 30.86
CA GLY A 51 14.73 18.55 31.32
C GLY A 51 14.85 19.57 30.18
N ILE A 52 15.46 19.17 29.06
CA ILE A 52 15.63 20.04 27.88
C ILE A 52 14.25 20.34 27.23
N ALA A 53 13.35 19.34 27.21
CA ALA A 53 12.02 19.47 26.63
C ALA A 53 11.00 20.19 27.54
N SER A 54 11.37 20.63 28.74
CA SER A 54 10.41 21.12 29.75
C SER A 54 9.23 20.16 29.99
N ARG A 55 9.52 18.86 30.04
CA ARG A 55 8.56 17.74 30.16
C ARG A 55 7.56 17.61 29.00
N ASN A 56 7.73 18.38 27.92
CA ASN A 56 6.88 18.34 26.75
C ASN A 56 7.68 17.98 25.48
N LEU A 57 7.61 16.71 25.08
CA LEU A 57 8.26 16.17 23.89
C LEU A 57 7.53 16.51 22.58
N SER A 58 6.50 17.37 22.60
CA SER A 58 5.80 17.79 21.38
C SER A 58 6.62 18.80 20.55
N ARG A 59 7.63 19.42 21.15
CA ARG A 59 8.49 20.42 20.51
C ARG A 59 9.82 19.80 20.10
N PRO A 60 10.38 20.19 18.95
CA PRO A 60 11.69 19.72 18.55
C PRO A 60 12.73 20.14 19.59
N LEU A 61 13.57 19.19 19.99
CA LEU A 61 14.76 19.46 20.78
C LEU A 61 15.74 20.16 19.84
N ARG A 62 16.01 21.44 20.12
CA ARG A 62 16.81 22.39 19.32
C ARG A 62 17.82 21.68 18.39
N GLU A 63 17.65 21.88 17.09
CA GLU A 63 18.33 21.16 16.02
C GLU A 63 19.81 21.55 15.97
N SER A 64 20.72 20.66 16.38
CA SER A 64 22.12 20.76 15.97
C SER A 64 22.25 20.06 14.61
N THR A 65 22.54 20.86 13.60
CA THR A 65 23.03 20.48 12.27
C THR A 65 23.94 19.24 12.31
N ASN A 66 23.79 18.34 11.33
CA ASN A 66 24.57 17.12 11.07
C ASN A 66 23.86 15.83 11.52
N ASN A 67 22.84 15.43 10.77
CA ASN A 67 22.20 14.12 10.90
C ASN A 67 22.23 13.38 9.56
N SER A 68 23.41 12.96 9.13
CA SER A 68 23.59 11.90 8.14
C SER A 68 23.92 10.61 8.88
N ALA A 69 22.98 9.67 8.90
CA ALA A 69 23.21 8.30 9.38
C ALA A 69 23.68 7.47 8.17
N PRO A 70 24.97 7.13 8.02
CA PRO A 70 25.53 6.58 6.77
C PRO A 70 25.30 5.08 6.59
N GLU A 71 25.07 4.35 7.67
CA GLU A 71 25.17 2.88 7.68
C GLU A 71 24.07 2.18 6.87
N TYR A 72 22.83 2.67 6.91
CA TYR A 72 21.73 2.09 6.13
C TYR A 72 21.83 2.44 4.63
N SER A 73 22.29 3.65 4.31
CA SER A 73 22.53 4.05 2.91
C SER A 73 23.64 3.23 2.26
N ASP A 74 24.65 2.82 3.03
CA ASP A 74 25.76 2.02 2.52
C ASP A 74 25.34 0.57 2.25
N LEU A 75 24.50 -0.03 3.10
CA LEU A 75 23.94 -1.38 2.87
C LEU A 75 23.01 -1.45 1.64
N LEU A 76 22.22 -0.40 1.41
CA LEU A 76 21.40 -0.26 0.20
C LEU A 76 22.26 -0.10 -1.06
N ARG A 77 23.33 0.70 -0.98
CA ARG A 77 24.30 0.88 -2.09
C ARG A 77 25.05 -0.41 -2.44
N MET A 78 25.28 -1.28 -1.45
CA MET A 78 25.92 -2.58 -1.64
C MET A 78 24.94 -3.69 -2.10
N GLY A 79 23.63 -3.42 -2.17
CA GLY A 79 22.62 -4.40 -2.60
C GLY A 79 22.41 -5.56 -1.61
N LEU A 80 22.80 -5.39 -0.35
CA LEU A 80 22.71 -6.43 0.70
C LEU A 80 21.33 -6.50 1.36
N VAL A 81 20.49 -5.48 1.18
CA VAL A 81 19.18 -5.33 1.81
C VAL A 81 18.23 -4.74 0.79
N ASP A 82 17.01 -5.28 0.70
CA ASP A 82 15.96 -4.70 -0.13
C ASP A 82 15.60 -3.29 0.37
N PRO A 83 15.33 -2.34 -0.54
CA PRO A 83 14.82 -1.05 -0.14
C PRO A 83 13.53 -1.28 0.62
N ILE A 84 13.50 -0.84 1.89
CA ILE A 84 12.25 -0.80 2.64
C ILE A 84 11.35 0.14 1.85
N GLU A 85 10.27 -0.42 1.31
CA GLU A 85 9.28 0.36 0.58
C GLU A 85 8.85 1.49 1.52
N GLY A 86 9.11 2.73 1.07
CA GLY A 86 8.89 3.89 1.90
C GLY A 86 7.44 3.96 2.34
N VAL A 87 7.17 4.80 3.35
CA VAL A 87 5.78 5.12 3.71
C VAL A 87 5.06 5.56 2.44
N GLN A 88 4.11 4.75 1.96
CA GLN A 88 3.46 4.95 0.65
C GLN A 88 2.70 6.28 0.56
N PHE A 89 2.53 6.98 1.67
CA PHE A 89 1.86 8.27 1.79
C PHE A 89 2.80 9.31 2.41
N SER A 90 3.22 10.30 1.61
CA SER A 90 4.08 11.40 2.03
C SER A 90 3.39 12.36 3.02
N HIS A 91 2.07 12.51 2.87
CA HIS A 91 1.23 13.35 3.73
C HIS A 91 0.18 12.51 4.45
N MET A 92 -0.09 12.86 5.70
CA MET A 92 -1.03 12.14 6.56
C MET A 92 -2.47 12.20 6.02
N SER A 93 -2.80 13.20 5.19
CA SER A 93 -4.07 13.33 4.46
C SER A 93 -4.23 12.35 3.30
N LEU A 94 -3.13 11.79 2.79
CA LEU A 94 -3.16 10.79 1.72
C LEU A 94 -3.39 9.38 2.28
N ILE A 95 -3.23 9.19 3.59
CA ILE A 95 -3.55 7.93 4.26
C ILE A 95 -5.07 7.78 4.23
N PRO A 96 -5.61 6.71 3.61
CA PRO A 96 -7.04 6.46 3.64
C PRO A 96 -7.59 6.47 5.08
N SER A 97 -8.79 7.02 5.25
CA SER A 97 -9.52 6.87 6.51
C SER A 97 -9.77 5.38 6.78
N CYS A 98 -9.88 5.00 8.06
CA CYS A 98 -10.23 3.63 8.38
C CYS A 98 -11.66 3.39 7.88
N ASP A 99 -11.83 2.37 7.06
CA ASP A 99 -13.16 1.93 6.67
C ASP A 99 -13.80 1.23 7.88
N TYR A 100 -14.86 1.84 8.40
CA TYR A 100 -15.66 1.30 9.51
C TYR A 100 -16.90 0.57 9.01
N THR A 101 -17.03 0.34 7.70
CA THR A 101 -18.11 -0.49 7.20
C THR A 101 -18.00 -1.88 7.82
N PRO A 102 -19.08 -2.38 8.45
CA PRO A 102 -19.05 -3.72 9.03
C PRO A 102 -18.81 -4.72 7.91
N PHE A 103 -17.98 -5.72 8.17
CA PHE A 103 -17.76 -6.79 7.21
C PHE A 103 -19.10 -7.43 6.82
N PRO A 104 -19.30 -7.75 5.53
CA PRO A 104 -20.43 -8.55 5.09
C PRO A 104 -20.56 -9.82 5.93
N ARG A 105 -21.78 -10.29 6.19
CA ARG A 105 -22.02 -11.49 7.03
C ARG A 105 -21.27 -12.75 6.58
N ASN A 106 -20.93 -12.84 5.30
CA ASN A 106 -20.22 -13.95 4.69
C ASN A 106 -18.84 -13.52 4.15
N TRP A 107 -18.21 -12.52 4.77
CA TRP A 107 -16.89 -12.06 4.36
C TRP A 107 -15.85 -13.11 4.69
N ILE A 108 -15.03 -13.46 3.68
CA ILE A 108 -13.93 -14.40 3.79
C ILE A 108 -12.68 -13.66 3.31
N PRO A 109 -11.58 -13.66 4.08
CA PRO A 109 -10.30 -13.10 3.63
C PRO A 109 -9.84 -13.69 2.29
N ASP A 110 -9.16 -12.89 1.47
CA ASP A 110 -8.69 -13.35 0.15
C ASP A 110 -7.78 -14.59 0.26
N HIS A 111 -6.91 -14.64 1.27
CA HIS A 111 -6.03 -15.79 1.49
C HIS A 111 -6.82 -17.05 1.88
N GLU A 112 -7.89 -16.93 2.67
CA GLU A 112 -8.76 -18.06 3.00
C GLU A 112 -9.52 -18.56 1.77
N ARG A 113 -9.94 -17.67 0.86
CA ARG A 113 -10.56 -18.05 -0.41
C ARG A 113 -9.60 -18.92 -1.24
N VAL A 114 -8.34 -18.54 -1.34
CA VAL A 114 -7.31 -19.32 -2.05
C VAL A 114 -7.12 -20.69 -1.41
N LEU A 115 -7.11 -20.78 -0.07
CA LEU A 115 -7.01 -22.06 0.63
C LEU A 115 -8.23 -22.95 0.38
N HIS A 116 -9.44 -22.39 0.38
CA HIS A 116 -10.65 -23.14 0.03
C HIS A 116 -10.64 -23.64 -1.41
N GLU A 117 -10.12 -22.86 -2.35
CA GLU A 117 -9.91 -23.30 -3.73
C GLU A 117 -8.87 -24.41 -3.83
N TYR A 118 -7.78 -24.30 -3.08
CA TYR A 118 -6.76 -25.35 -3.01
C TYR A 118 -7.33 -26.66 -2.46
N ILE A 119 -8.14 -26.61 -1.40
CA ILE A 119 -8.81 -27.80 -0.83
C ILE A 119 -9.73 -28.47 -1.86
N LYS A 120 -10.39 -27.71 -2.73
CA LYS A 120 -11.24 -28.29 -3.80
C LYS A 120 -10.44 -29.11 -4.82
N LEU A 121 -9.13 -28.89 -4.95
CA LEU A 121 -8.25 -29.66 -5.84
C LEU A 121 -8.02 -31.09 -5.36
N ASP A 122 -8.32 -31.41 -4.10
CA ASP A 122 -8.26 -32.78 -3.57
C ASP A 122 -9.30 -33.70 -4.26
N ASN A 123 -10.38 -33.12 -4.81
CA ASN A 123 -11.35 -33.88 -5.58
C ASN A 123 -10.81 -34.22 -7.00
N PRO A 124 -10.61 -35.50 -7.33
CA PRO A 124 -9.98 -35.90 -8.58
C PRO A 124 -10.80 -35.55 -9.82
N LYS A 125 -12.14 -35.53 -9.71
CA LYS A 125 -13.02 -35.18 -10.83
C LYS A 125 -12.88 -33.70 -11.17
N PHE A 126 -12.95 -32.84 -10.16
CA PHE A 126 -12.78 -31.39 -10.31
C PHE A 126 -11.39 -31.05 -10.86
N PHE A 127 -10.34 -31.68 -10.33
CA PHE A 127 -8.97 -31.49 -10.81
C PHE A 127 -8.80 -31.85 -12.29
N CYS A 128 -9.32 -33.01 -12.71
CA CYS A 128 -9.26 -33.44 -14.11
C CYS A 128 -10.04 -32.52 -15.06
N ASP A 129 -11.19 -32.00 -14.64
CA ASP A 129 -11.97 -31.02 -15.41
C ASP A 129 -11.23 -29.67 -15.50
N LEU A 130 -10.65 -29.20 -14.40
CA LEU A 130 -9.83 -27.98 -14.36
C LEU A 130 -8.61 -28.09 -15.28
N LEU A 131 -7.89 -29.22 -15.23
CA LEU A 131 -6.73 -29.47 -16.07
C LEU A 131 -7.11 -29.50 -17.56
N ARG A 132 -8.27 -30.09 -17.90
CA ARG A 132 -8.79 -30.10 -19.27
C ARG A 132 -9.12 -28.69 -19.75
N TYR A 133 -9.75 -27.90 -18.89
CA TYR A 133 -10.08 -26.50 -19.18
C TYR A 133 -8.83 -25.65 -19.41
N ILE A 134 -7.82 -25.77 -18.53
CA ILE A 134 -6.53 -25.07 -18.66
C ILE A 134 -5.82 -25.48 -19.95
N LYS A 135 -5.83 -26.76 -20.32
CA LYS A 135 -5.26 -27.22 -21.59
C LYS A 135 -5.98 -26.67 -22.82
N GLN A 136 -7.29 -26.46 -22.75
CA GLN A 136 -8.08 -25.92 -23.85
C GLN A 136 -7.94 -24.40 -24.00
N LYS A 137 -7.94 -23.66 -22.89
CA LYS A 137 -7.86 -22.19 -22.92
C LYS A 137 -6.45 -21.62 -22.83
N GLY A 138 -5.49 -22.42 -22.39
CA GLY A 138 -4.15 -21.93 -22.01
C GLY A 138 -4.18 -21.16 -20.69
N LEU A 139 -3.01 -20.96 -20.09
CA LEU A 139 -2.83 -19.93 -19.06
C LEU A 139 -2.44 -18.63 -19.77
N SER A 140 -3.26 -17.58 -19.66
CA SER A 140 -2.84 -16.24 -20.04
C SER A 140 -2.06 -15.64 -18.87
N ILE A 141 -0.84 -15.18 -19.16
CA ILE A 141 -0.09 -14.34 -18.23
C ILE A 141 -0.60 -12.90 -18.45
N PRO A 142 -0.68 -12.02 -17.42
CA PRO A 142 -1.07 -10.62 -17.62
C PRO A 142 -0.37 -9.90 -18.78
N GLN A 143 0.89 -10.27 -19.06
CA GLN A 143 1.67 -9.78 -20.20
C GLN A 143 1.05 -10.18 -21.56
N ASP A 144 0.46 -11.37 -21.67
CA ASP A 144 -0.20 -11.86 -22.88
C ASP A 144 -1.51 -11.09 -23.12
N GLU A 145 -2.27 -10.82 -22.05
CA GLU A 145 -3.51 -10.05 -22.12
C GLU A 145 -3.25 -8.60 -22.54
N ILE A 146 -2.22 -7.97 -21.98
CA ILE A 146 -1.79 -6.62 -22.37
C ILE A 146 -1.31 -6.62 -23.83
N SER A 147 -0.54 -7.63 -24.23
CA SER A 147 -0.04 -7.74 -25.61
C SER A 147 -1.17 -7.89 -26.62
N GLN A 148 -2.16 -8.73 -26.31
CA GLN A 148 -3.37 -8.89 -27.12
C GLN A 148 -4.15 -7.58 -27.21
N MET A 149 -4.35 -6.88 -26.10
CA MET A 149 -5.06 -5.59 -26.07
C MET A 149 -4.36 -4.53 -26.92
N VAL A 150 -3.02 -4.44 -26.84
CA VAL A 150 -2.22 -3.52 -27.66
C VAL A 150 -2.28 -3.90 -29.14
N TRP A 151 -2.23 -5.19 -29.46
CA TRP A 151 -2.33 -5.69 -30.83
C TRP A 151 -3.71 -5.42 -31.45
N ASP A 152 -4.77 -5.63 -30.69
CA ASP A 152 -6.14 -5.33 -31.09
C ASP A 152 -6.33 -3.83 -31.30
N TYR A 153 -5.81 -2.99 -30.40
CA TYR A 153 -5.83 -1.54 -30.59
C TYR A 153 -5.06 -1.11 -31.85
N LYS A 154 -3.87 -1.69 -32.09
CA LYS A 154 -3.08 -1.40 -33.29
C LYS A 154 -3.79 -1.84 -34.57
N THR A 155 -4.37 -3.04 -34.59
CA THR A 155 -4.96 -3.62 -35.81
C THR A 155 -6.36 -3.08 -36.09
N LEU A 156 -7.21 -2.97 -35.08
CA LEU A 156 -8.57 -2.43 -35.19
C LEU A 156 -8.58 -0.91 -35.26
N GLY A 157 -7.71 -0.23 -34.50
CA GLY A 157 -7.54 1.22 -34.61
C GLY A 157 -7.09 1.63 -36.01
N VAL A 158 -6.11 0.93 -36.60
CA VAL A 158 -5.69 1.18 -38.00
C VAL A 158 -6.81 0.91 -39.01
N ARG A 159 -7.66 -0.10 -38.79
CA ARG A 159 -8.85 -0.33 -39.64
C ARG A 159 -9.88 0.79 -39.52
N TYR A 160 -10.12 1.30 -38.32
CA TYR A 160 -11.06 2.40 -38.09
C TYR A 160 -10.59 3.67 -38.82
N PHE A 161 -9.33 4.07 -38.64
CA PHE A 161 -8.74 5.23 -39.32
C PHE A 161 -8.68 5.09 -40.85
N ARG A 162 -8.51 3.87 -41.36
CA ARG A 162 -8.52 3.61 -42.81
C ARG A 162 -9.94 3.71 -43.38
N SER A 163 -10.93 3.17 -42.66
CA SER A 163 -12.34 3.25 -43.07
C SER A 163 -12.90 4.67 -43.01
N ASP A 164 -12.40 5.50 -42.09
CA ASP A 164 -12.83 6.89 -41.94
C ASP A 164 -12.26 7.76 -43.06
N ARG A 165 -10.96 7.60 -43.38
CA ARG A 165 -10.35 8.24 -44.55
C ARG A 165 -10.99 7.81 -45.88
N ASP A 166 -11.32 6.53 -46.03
CA ASP A 166 -11.99 6.03 -47.25
C ASP A 166 -13.45 6.54 -47.37
N LYS A 167 -14.07 6.97 -46.27
CA LYS A 167 -15.40 7.62 -46.26
C LYS A 167 -15.32 9.12 -46.53
N GLU A 168 -14.35 9.83 -45.96
CA GLU A 168 -14.06 11.25 -46.27
C GLU A 168 -13.73 11.43 -47.76
N VAL A 169 -12.82 10.63 -48.31
CA VAL A 169 -12.44 10.73 -49.73
C VAL A 169 -13.61 10.46 -50.68
N LYS A 170 -14.56 9.59 -50.30
CA LYS A 170 -15.78 9.33 -51.09
C LYS A 170 -16.85 10.41 -50.94
N ALA A 171 -16.86 11.16 -49.84
CA ALA A 171 -17.73 12.31 -49.65
C ALA A 171 -17.22 13.50 -50.47
N ASP A 172 -15.91 13.77 -50.43
CA ASP A 172 -15.28 14.85 -51.19
C ASP A 172 -15.41 14.66 -52.71
N LEU A 173 -15.33 13.43 -53.21
CA LEU A 173 -15.53 13.13 -54.64
C LEU A 173 -16.97 13.33 -55.13
N LYS A 174 -17.97 13.28 -54.23
CA LYS A 174 -19.37 13.55 -54.57
C LYS A 174 -19.68 15.05 -54.61
N GLU A 175 -19.07 15.86 -53.75
CA GLU A 175 -19.23 17.32 -53.78
C GLU A 175 -18.58 17.99 -55.01
N ILE A 176 -17.57 17.34 -55.62
CA ILE A 176 -16.89 17.87 -56.82
C ILE A 176 -17.67 17.53 -58.12
N THR A 177 -18.68 16.65 -58.05
CA THR A 177 -19.43 16.16 -59.23
C THR A 177 -20.88 16.64 -59.31
N GLU A 178 -21.34 17.49 -58.38
CA GLU A 178 -22.58 18.29 -58.46
C GLU A 178 -22.26 19.77 -58.76
#